data_AF-A0AAJ5X8P0-F1
#
_entry.id   AF-A0AAJ5X8P0-F1
#
_cell.length_a   1.000
_cell.length_b   1.000
_cell.length_c   1.000
_cell.angle_alpha   90.00
_cell.angle_beta   90.00
_cell.angle_gamma   90.00
#
_symmetry.space_group_name_H-M   'P 1'
#
loop_
_entity.id
_entity.type
_entity.pdbx_description
1 polymer ?
#
loop_
_entity_poly.entity_id
_entity_poly.type
_entity_poly.pdbx_seq_one_letter_code
_entity_poly.pdbx_strand_id
1 'polypeptide(L)'
;MISRTIAFIAGACAALSATAASAESADWYRGGWKTETGNPRIYEFVTRDRAVTGYTCTQCADGTTLASLSGTFDEAGGIAFTVRHLNLDGSLVAAENLTAKLSHGKLVVSGGQGEQVTIKDLRGPTPGAYFQSILPPDAPPVPILKPAGGGAGGPPPPYVQPATWRQLTEADVAGVWIGFGVGMEKQYFVIRRDGDRLFGLACGRCDNPYTHGSLENFRITGDVLEFDIVHEDWGDGKVLPFNRHVKANIAMNELHMDARRPDQSGPGIVASLIGPIAIEATRGNIYLP
;
A
#
# COMPACT_ATOMS: atom_id res chain seq x y z
N MET A 1 26.42 77.01 30.63
CA MET A 1 27.22 76.31 29.60
C MET A 1 27.16 74.83 29.94
N ILE A 2 26.21 74.06 29.39
CA ILE A 2 26.22 73.36 28.08
C ILE A 2 27.37 72.34 27.95
N SER A 3 27.05 71.05 28.06
CA SER A 3 27.43 69.91 27.17
C SER A 3 27.25 68.57 27.92
N ARG A 4 26.19 67.79 27.65
CA ARG A 4 26.13 66.62 26.74
C ARG A 4 27.15 65.51 27.06
N THR A 5 26.68 64.30 27.36
CA THR A 5 26.91 63.05 26.59
C THR A 5 25.98 61.92 27.08
N ILE A 6 25.31 61.27 26.13
CA ILE A 6 24.49 60.05 26.22
C ILE A 6 25.36 58.86 25.80
N ALA A 7 25.26 57.69 26.43
CA ALA A 7 25.55 56.37 25.83
C ALA A 7 24.91 55.26 26.71
N PHE A 8 23.77 54.68 26.31
CA PHE A 8 23.55 53.50 25.45
C PHE A 8 23.86 52.13 26.07
N ILE A 9 22.74 51.43 26.30
CA ILE A 9 22.42 50.00 26.51
C ILE A 9 23.35 49.00 25.78
N ALA A 10 23.65 47.87 26.42
CA ALA A 10 23.80 46.59 25.73
C ALA A 10 23.40 45.41 26.64
N GLY A 11 22.12 45.03 26.57
CA GLY A 11 21.65 43.73 27.05
C GLY A 11 22.00 42.65 26.03
N ALA A 12 22.78 41.65 26.45
CA ALA A 12 23.06 40.48 25.64
C ALA A 12 21.92 39.46 25.80
N CYS A 13 20.88 39.59 24.97
CA CYS A 13 19.96 38.48 24.70
C CYS A 13 20.71 37.45 23.84
N ALA A 14 21.22 36.40 24.46
CA ALA A 14 21.64 35.19 23.76
C ALA A 14 20.39 34.47 23.24
N ALA A 15 19.95 34.82 22.03
CA ALA A 15 18.97 34.04 21.30
C ALA A 15 19.64 32.71 20.90
N LEU A 16 19.34 31.66 21.66
CA LEU A 16 19.53 30.28 21.23
C LEU A 16 18.69 30.07 19.97
N SER A 17 19.34 30.09 18.82
CA SER A 17 18.77 29.63 17.56
C SER A 17 18.52 28.12 17.68
N ALA A 18 17.38 27.74 18.25
CA ALA A 18 16.85 26.41 18.07
C ALA A 18 16.56 26.27 16.58
N THR A 19 17.45 25.59 15.85
CA THR A 19 17.13 25.11 14.50
C THR A 19 15.91 24.23 14.67
N ALA A 20 14.75 24.71 14.23
CA ALA A 20 13.58 23.86 14.07
C ALA A 20 14.04 22.69 13.21
N ALA A 21 14.12 21.49 13.81
CA ALA A 21 14.29 20.28 13.02
C ALA A 21 13.15 20.29 12.00
N SER A 22 13.48 20.35 10.72
CA SER A 22 12.49 20.31 9.65
C SER A 22 11.70 19.03 9.85
N ALA A 23 10.44 19.17 10.25
CA ALA A 23 9.57 18.05 10.48
C ALA A 23 9.38 17.32 9.15
N GLU A 24 9.70 16.03 9.10
CA GLU A 24 9.60 15.26 7.86
C GLU A 24 8.13 14.96 7.55
N SER A 25 7.70 15.21 6.31
CA SER A 25 6.34 14.87 5.88
C SER A 25 6.16 13.34 5.78
N ALA A 26 4.99 12.85 6.19
CA ALA A 26 4.58 11.47 5.99
C ALA A 26 4.68 11.01 4.53
N ASP A 27 4.56 11.94 3.57
CA ASP A 27 4.64 11.64 2.13
C ASP A 27 5.97 11.04 1.70
N TRP A 28 7.03 11.23 2.50
CA TRP A 28 8.32 10.59 2.29
C TRP A 28 8.42 9.17 2.83
N TYR A 29 7.44 8.71 3.60
CA TYR A 29 7.40 7.38 4.22
C TYR A 29 6.35 6.47 3.61
N ARG A 30 5.27 7.05 3.07
CA ARG A 30 4.11 6.38 2.48
C ARG A 30 4.47 5.32 1.44
N GLY A 31 3.60 4.31 1.35
CA GLY A 31 3.61 3.29 0.31
C GLY A 31 4.74 2.30 0.44
N GLY A 32 5.19 1.80 -0.69
CA GLY A 32 5.99 0.59 -0.72
C GLY A 32 7.49 0.83 -0.71
N TRP A 33 8.20 0.03 0.07
CA TRP A 33 9.65 0.05 0.25
C TRP A 33 10.19 -1.36 0.15
N LYS A 34 11.29 -1.56 -0.57
CA LYS A 34 11.94 -2.87 -0.66
C LYS A 34 13.36 -2.83 -0.15
N THR A 35 13.82 -3.91 0.46
CA THR A 35 15.23 -4.07 0.86
C THR A 35 16.16 -3.87 -0.33
N GLU A 36 17.17 -3.02 -0.16
CA GLU A 36 18.16 -2.73 -1.19
C GLU A 36 19.09 -3.93 -1.42
N THR A 37 19.49 -4.60 -0.35
CA THR A 37 20.39 -5.76 -0.36
C THR A 37 19.96 -6.79 0.68
N GLY A 38 20.51 -8.01 0.58
CA GLY A 38 20.24 -9.08 1.53
C GLY A 38 18.93 -9.82 1.25
N ASN A 39 18.26 -10.25 2.32
CA ASN A 39 17.02 -11.01 2.22
C ASN A 39 15.87 -10.11 1.71
N PRO A 40 15.21 -10.48 0.60
CA PRO A 40 14.11 -9.70 0.06
C PRO A 40 13.01 -9.48 1.09
N ARG A 41 12.63 -8.23 1.27
CA ARG A 41 11.45 -7.83 2.03
C ARG A 41 10.85 -6.58 1.44
N ILE A 42 9.52 -6.54 1.36
CA ILE A 42 8.74 -5.36 1.02
C ILE A 42 7.94 -4.94 2.24
N TYR A 43 7.87 -3.64 2.48
CA TYR A 43 6.99 -2.99 3.45
C TYR A 43 6.05 -2.06 2.68
N GLU A 44 4.77 -2.11 2.98
CA GLU A 44 3.77 -1.18 2.46
C GLU A 44 3.19 -0.40 3.65
N PHE A 45 3.38 0.93 3.67
CA PHE A 45 2.92 1.79 4.76
C PHE A 45 1.76 2.68 4.31
N VAL A 46 0.57 2.36 4.82
CA VAL A 46 -0.61 3.23 4.75
C VAL A 46 -0.59 4.18 5.94
N THR A 47 -0.45 5.47 5.69
CA THR A 47 -0.37 6.47 6.76
C THR A 47 -1.63 7.35 6.78
N ARG A 48 -2.31 7.48 7.90
CA ARG A 48 -3.47 8.39 8.04
C ARG A 48 -3.28 9.19 9.30
N ASP A 49 -3.07 10.50 9.15
CA ASP A 49 -2.61 11.37 10.22
C ASP A 49 -1.35 10.79 10.89
N ARG A 50 -1.49 10.33 12.14
CA ARG A 50 -0.42 9.66 12.88
C ARG A 50 -0.50 8.14 12.86
N ALA A 51 -1.60 7.54 12.41
CA ALA A 51 -1.75 6.10 12.38
C ALA A 51 -1.04 5.52 11.15
N VAL A 52 -0.40 4.36 11.34
CA VAL A 52 0.22 3.59 10.25
C VAL A 52 -0.36 2.18 10.25
N THR A 53 -0.78 1.72 9.08
CA THR A 53 -1.23 0.34 8.81
C THR A 53 -0.53 -0.18 7.55
N GLY A 54 -0.78 -1.43 7.20
CA GLY A 54 -0.35 -2.03 5.95
C GLY A 54 0.13 -3.45 6.14
N TYR A 55 1.15 -3.83 5.39
CA TYR A 55 1.69 -5.18 5.44
C TYR A 55 3.19 -5.24 5.12
N THR A 56 3.80 -6.39 5.40
CA THR A 56 5.12 -6.75 4.91
C THR A 56 5.13 -8.18 4.39
N CYS A 57 5.99 -8.46 3.41
CA CYS A 57 6.19 -9.80 2.86
C CYS A 57 7.68 -10.00 2.57
N THR A 58 8.16 -11.24 2.67
CA THR A 58 9.47 -11.59 2.09
C THR A 58 9.35 -11.92 0.60
N GLN A 59 8.22 -12.49 0.20
CA GLN A 59 7.86 -12.77 -1.19
C GLN A 59 6.37 -12.51 -1.37
N CYS A 60 5.98 -11.34 -1.91
CA CYS A 60 4.56 -10.97 -1.98
C CYS A 60 3.73 -11.82 -2.95
N ALA A 61 4.37 -12.60 -3.83
CA ALA A 61 3.71 -13.64 -4.63
C ALA A 61 3.41 -14.93 -3.85
N ASP A 62 4.04 -15.12 -2.69
CA ASP A 62 3.78 -16.18 -1.72
C ASP A 62 3.00 -15.58 -0.55
N GLY A 63 1.68 -15.79 -0.57
CA GLY A 63 0.78 -15.26 0.44
C GLY A 63 1.07 -15.81 1.84
N THR A 64 1.80 -16.92 1.98
CA THR A 64 2.18 -17.43 3.31
C THR A 64 3.17 -16.51 4.02
N THR A 65 3.89 -15.68 3.27
CA THR A 65 4.89 -14.73 3.82
C THR A 65 4.29 -13.38 4.22
N LEU A 66 3.03 -13.12 3.86
CA LEU A 66 2.37 -11.84 4.13
C LEU A 66 2.04 -11.70 5.62
N ALA A 67 2.49 -10.61 6.23
CA ALA A 67 2.27 -10.25 7.63
C ALA A 67 1.63 -8.87 7.73
N SER A 68 0.72 -8.67 8.69
CA SER A 68 0.12 -7.36 8.94
C SER A 68 1.11 -6.47 9.69
N LEU A 69 1.04 -5.15 9.47
CA LEU A 69 1.74 -4.18 10.30
C LEU A 69 0.80 -3.08 10.77
N SER A 70 1.09 -2.54 11.94
CA SER A 70 0.37 -1.41 12.52
C SER A 70 1.29 -0.59 13.42
N GLY A 71 1.11 0.72 13.45
CA GLY A 71 2.00 1.61 14.19
C GLY A 71 1.58 3.06 14.17
N THR A 72 2.56 3.94 14.41
CA THR A 72 2.39 5.38 14.42
C THR A 72 3.51 6.10 13.70
N PHE A 73 3.18 7.20 13.05
CA PHE A 73 4.12 8.15 12.45
C PHE A 73 4.36 9.35 13.38
N ASP A 74 5.59 9.82 13.37
CA ASP A 74 6.07 11.04 14.02
C ASP A 74 7.09 11.74 13.11
N GLU A 75 6.93 13.04 12.90
CA GLU A 75 7.77 13.80 11.96
C GLU A 75 9.26 13.88 12.38
N ALA A 76 9.57 13.67 13.67
CA ALA A 76 10.94 13.61 14.17
C ALA A 76 11.44 12.16 14.36
N GLY A 77 10.51 11.24 14.62
CA GLY A 77 10.79 9.84 14.94
C GLY A 77 10.66 8.85 13.78
N GLY A 78 10.09 9.25 12.65
CA GLY A 78 9.70 8.35 11.57
C GLY A 78 8.51 7.46 11.96
N ILE A 79 8.52 6.19 11.53
CA ILE A 79 7.47 5.22 11.86
C ILE A 79 7.95 4.32 13.00
N ALA A 80 7.13 4.14 14.04
CA ALA A 80 7.26 3.04 15.01
C ALA A 80 6.10 2.07 14.80
N PHE A 81 6.37 0.78 14.60
CA PHE A 81 5.35 -0.18 14.20
C PHE A 81 5.63 -1.60 14.69
N THR A 82 4.57 -2.40 14.74
CA THR A 82 4.63 -3.82 15.04
C THR A 82 4.22 -4.61 13.81
N VAL A 83 5.04 -5.61 13.44
CA VAL A 83 4.68 -6.64 12.45
C VAL A 83 4.12 -7.85 13.18
N ARG A 84 3.00 -8.39 12.72
CA ARG A 84 2.37 -9.60 13.26
C ARG A 84 2.49 -10.73 12.25
N HIS A 85 3.24 -11.76 12.61
CA HIS A 85 3.37 -12.98 11.82
C HIS A 85 2.29 -13.98 12.21
N LEU A 86 1.58 -14.51 11.22
CA LEU A 86 0.31 -15.20 11.41
C LEU A 86 0.36 -16.60 10.79
N ASN A 87 -0.26 -17.56 11.46
CA ASN A 87 -0.60 -18.86 10.87
C ASN A 87 -1.63 -18.66 9.75
N LEU A 88 -1.87 -19.71 8.95
CA LEU A 88 -2.83 -19.65 7.84
C LEU A 88 -4.27 -19.41 8.32
N ASP A 89 -4.61 -19.84 9.54
CA ASP A 89 -5.90 -19.60 10.17
C ASP A 89 -6.07 -18.17 10.72
N GLY A 90 -5.01 -17.36 10.72
CA GLY A 90 -4.97 -16.00 11.23
C GLY A 90 -4.54 -15.88 12.70
N SER A 91 -4.19 -16.99 13.37
CA SER A 91 -3.65 -16.94 14.74
C SER A 91 -2.23 -16.37 14.77
N LEU A 92 -1.91 -15.59 15.81
CA LEU A 92 -0.61 -14.96 15.98
C LEU A 92 0.47 -16.00 16.32
N VAL A 93 1.55 -15.99 15.55
CA VAL A 93 2.77 -16.80 15.78
C VAL A 93 3.82 -15.98 16.51
N ALA A 94 4.09 -14.78 16.00
CA ALA A 94 5.11 -13.89 16.54
C ALA A 94 4.77 -12.43 16.24
N ALA A 95 5.31 -11.52 17.04
CA ALA A 95 5.22 -10.09 16.80
C ALA A 95 6.61 -9.44 16.92
N GLU A 96 6.93 -8.52 16.02
CA GLU A 96 8.21 -7.81 15.98
C GLU A 96 7.96 -6.31 16.08
N ASN A 97 8.59 -5.63 17.04
CA ASN A 97 8.55 -4.18 17.14
C ASN A 97 9.73 -3.58 16.37
N LEU A 98 9.42 -2.69 15.42
CA LEU A 98 10.35 -2.10 14.48
C LEU A 98 10.18 -0.57 14.45
N THR A 99 11.20 0.10 13.96
CA THR A 99 11.17 1.53 13.63
C THR A 99 11.69 1.74 12.23
N ALA A 100 11.13 2.70 11.48
CA ALA A 100 11.62 3.09 10.17
C ALA A 100 11.92 4.59 10.13
N LYS A 101 13.14 4.96 9.72
CA LYS A 101 13.59 6.35 9.61
C LYS A 101 14.25 6.61 8.28
N LEU A 102 14.02 7.79 7.70
CA LEU A 102 14.74 8.20 6.51
C LEU A 102 16.18 8.55 6.83
N SER A 103 17.08 8.13 5.94
CA SER A 103 18.49 8.47 5.95
C SER A 103 18.99 8.49 4.52
N HIS A 104 19.43 9.66 4.04
CA HIS A 104 19.96 9.85 2.69
C HIS A 104 19.04 9.33 1.56
N GLY A 105 17.73 9.57 1.68
CA GLY A 105 16.72 9.15 0.70
C GLY A 105 16.38 7.65 0.74
N LYS A 106 16.88 6.92 1.73
CA LYS A 106 16.57 5.51 1.99
C LYS A 106 15.81 5.40 3.29
N LEU A 107 14.97 4.37 3.41
CA LEU A 107 14.27 4.08 4.65
C LEU A 107 15.02 2.97 5.40
N VAL A 108 15.56 3.31 6.56
CA VAL A 108 16.29 2.41 7.44
C VAL A 108 15.29 1.83 8.44
N VAL A 109 15.02 0.53 8.32
CA VAL A 109 14.15 -0.22 9.23
C VAL A 109 15.02 -0.94 10.25
N SER A 110 14.82 -0.64 11.53
CA SER A 110 15.60 -1.18 12.65
C SER A 110 14.71 -1.91 13.65
N GLY A 111 15.22 -3.01 14.21
CA GLY A 111 14.55 -3.80 15.24
C GLY A 111 14.58 -5.30 14.90
N GLY A 112 14.13 -6.13 15.83
CA GLY A 112 14.20 -7.59 15.67
C GLY A 112 15.64 -8.07 15.46
N GLN A 113 15.92 -8.63 14.26
CA GLN A 113 17.20 -9.24 13.90
C GLN A 113 18.28 -8.27 13.38
N GLY A 114 18.01 -6.97 13.28
CA GLY A 114 19.03 -5.99 12.89
C GLY A 114 18.47 -4.78 12.14
N GLU A 115 19.32 -4.22 11.29
CA GLU A 115 19.00 -3.07 10.44
C GLU A 115 18.82 -3.51 8.99
N GLN A 116 17.81 -2.96 8.32
CA GLN A 116 17.50 -3.18 6.92
C GLN A 116 17.44 -1.84 6.22
N VAL A 117 18.28 -1.65 5.20
CA VAL A 117 18.21 -0.49 4.32
C VAL A 117 17.24 -0.80 3.19
N THR A 118 16.20 0.02 3.07
CA THR A 118 15.16 -0.13 2.05
C THR A 118 15.09 1.09 1.14
N ILE A 119 14.64 0.88 -0.08
CA ILE A 119 14.52 1.88 -1.14
C ILE A 119 13.14 1.81 -1.78
N LYS A 120 12.72 2.94 -2.36
CA LYS A 120 11.69 2.93 -3.39
C LYS A 120 12.17 2.13 -4.60
N ASP A 121 11.27 1.41 -5.27
CA ASP A 121 11.68 0.60 -6.42
C ASP A 121 12.10 1.49 -7.60
N LEU A 122 13.34 1.31 -8.06
CA LEU A 122 13.91 2.16 -9.11
C LEU A 122 13.17 2.06 -10.46
N ARG A 123 12.34 1.03 -10.66
CA ARG A 123 11.50 0.89 -11.85
C ARG A 123 10.33 1.88 -11.87
N GLY A 124 9.93 2.41 -10.72
CA GLY A 124 8.72 3.21 -10.59
C GLY A 124 7.43 2.41 -10.82
N PRO A 125 6.27 3.09 -10.86
CA PRO A 125 4.99 2.48 -11.20
C PRO A 125 4.96 2.04 -12.68
N THR A 126 4.10 1.07 -12.99
CA THR A 126 3.88 0.65 -14.38
C THR A 126 3.32 1.83 -15.19
N PRO A 127 3.97 2.24 -16.30
CA PRO A 127 3.48 3.31 -17.17
C PRO A 127 2.06 3.06 -17.71
N GLY A 128 1.20 4.07 -17.63
CA GLY A 128 -0.19 4.03 -18.11
C GLY A 128 -0.48 5.00 -19.25
N ALA A 129 -1.67 4.89 -19.83
CA ALA A 129 -2.16 5.81 -20.88
C ALA A 129 -2.83 7.08 -20.31
N TYR A 130 -2.54 7.40 -19.06
CA TYR A 130 -3.12 8.50 -18.30
C TYR A 130 -2.05 9.13 -17.40
N PHE A 131 -2.31 10.34 -16.92
CA PHE A 131 -1.41 11.01 -15.98
C PHE A 131 -1.34 10.22 -14.67
N GLN A 132 -0.12 9.99 -14.18
CA GLN A 132 0.13 9.30 -12.92
C GLN A 132 0.86 10.23 -11.94
N SER A 133 0.31 10.37 -10.74
CA SER A 133 1.02 10.97 -9.61
C SER A 133 1.90 9.92 -8.93
N ILE A 134 3.02 10.36 -8.35
CA ILE A 134 3.97 9.52 -7.62
C ILE A 134 4.49 10.26 -6.38
N LEU A 135 4.73 9.52 -5.30
CA LEU A 135 5.45 9.98 -4.11
C LEU A 135 6.77 9.19 -3.95
N PRO A 136 7.82 9.80 -3.36
CA PRO A 136 7.85 11.15 -2.79
C PRO A 136 7.73 12.27 -3.85
N PRO A 137 7.41 13.52 -3.46
CA PRO A 137 7.07 14.60 -4.41
C PRO A 137 8.17 14.97 -5.41
N ASP A 138 9.42 14.57 -5.17
CA ASP A 138 10.58 14.76 -6.04
C ASP A 138 10.87 13.56 -6.95
N ALA A 139 10.06 12.50 -6.89
CA ALA A 139 10.22 11.34 -7.73
C ALA A 139 10.13 11.72 -9.23
N PRO A 140 10.93 11.08 -10.10
CA PRO A 140 10.88 11.34 -11.53
C PRO A 140 9.47 11.14 -12.11
N PRO A 141 9.07 11.93 -13.12
CA PRO A 141 7.76 11.78 -13.73
C PRO A 141 7.60 10.41 -14.39
N VAL A 142 6.41 9.82 -14.28
CA VAL A 142 6.08 8.53 -14.90
C VAL A 142 5.81 8.74 -16.39
N PRO A 143 6.44 7.96 -17.29
CA PRO A 143 6.14 8.04 -18.71
C PRO A 143 4.67 7.75 -19.00
N ILE A 144 4.01 8.63 -19.77
CA ILE A 144 2.65 8.38 -20.26
C ILE A 144 2.75 7.63 -21.59
N LEU A 145 2.21 6.42 -21.64
CA LEU A 145 2.15 5.62 -22.86
C LEU A 145 1.06 6.17 -23.79
N LYS A 146 1.35 6.19 -25.09
CA LYS A 146 0.28 6.40 -26.07
C LYS A 146 -0.65 5.20 -26.01
N PRO A 147 -1.98 5.39 -25.87
CA PRO A 147 -2.92 4.29 -25.99
C PRO A 147 -2.65 3.56 -27.31
N ALA A 148 -2.52 2.24 -27.27
CA ALA A 148 -2.54 1.46 -28.50
C ALA A 148 -3.88 1.76 -29.19
N GLY A 149 -3.84 2.22 -30.45
CA GLY A 149 -5.02 2.51 -31.25
C GLY A 149 -5.81 1.23 -31.52
N GLY A 150 -6.65 0.82 -30.56
CA GLY A 150 -7.55 -0.31 -30.65
C GLY A 150 -8.95 0.18 -30.96
N GLY A 151 -9.55 -0.34 -32.04
CA GLY A 151 -10.89 0.02 -32.48
C GLY A 151 -11.92 -0.16 -31.36
N ALA A 152 -12.84 0.80 -31.27
CA ALA A 152 -13.99 0.73 -30.38
C ALA A 152 -14.84 -0.48 -30.76
N GLY A 153 -14.60 -1.62 -30.09
CA GLY A 153 -15.56 -2.70 -30.03
C GLY A 153 -16.86 -2.18 -29.42
N GLY A 154 -17.99 -2.74 -29.84
CA GLY A 154 -19.28 -2.43 -29.23
C GLY A 154 -19.26 -2.66 -27.71
N PRO A 155 -20.26 -2.16 -26.98
CA PRO A 155 -20.33 -2.33 -25.54
C PRO A 155 -20.24 -3.82 -25.19
N PRO A 156 -19.50 -4.18 -24.12
CA PRO A 156 -19.44 -5.56 -23.68
C PRO A 156 -20.86 -6.07 -23.34
N PRO A 157 -21.13 -7.38 -23.51
CA PRO A 157 -22.40 -7.94 -23.10
C PRO A 157 -22.65 -7.67 -21.61
N PRO A 158 -23.92 -7.52 -21.18
CA PRO A 158 -24.24 -7.40 -19.77
C PRO A 158 -23.67 -8.58 -18.97
N TYR A 159 -23.27 -8.31 -17.74
CA TYR A 159 -22.82 -9.36 -16.82
C TYR A 159 -23.94 -10.37 -16.57
N VAL A 160 -23.60 -11.66 -16.68
CA VAL A 160 -24.46 -12.78 -16.34
C VAL A 160 -23.84 -13.52 -15.17
N GLN A 161 -24.53 -13.49 -14.04
CA GLN A 161 -24.09 -14.11 -12.81
C GLN A 161 -24.00 -15.64 -12.95
N PRO A 162 -22.92 -16.30 -12.47
CA PRO A 162 -22.71 -17.73 -12.65
C PRO A 162 -23.61 -18.59 -11.76
N ALA A 163 -24.04 -18.07 -10.61
CA ALA A 163 -24.98 -18.67 -9.66
C ALA A 163 -25.44 -17.61 -8.65
N THR A 164 -26.48 -17.84 -7.85
CA THR A 164 -26.93 -16.90 -6.80
C THR A 164 -25.78 -16.48 -5.86
N TRP A 165 -25.81 -15.23 -5.41
CA TRP A 165 -24.83 -14.70 -4.47
C TRP A 165 -24.91 -15.46 -3.16
N ARG A 166 -23.75 -15.81 -2.62
CA ARG A 166 -23.65 -16.54 -1.36
C ARG A 166 -23.71 -15.57 -0.20
N GLN A 167 -24.29 -16.01 0.92
CA GLN A 167 -24.00 -15.37 2.21
C GLN A 167 -22.52 -15.60 2.52
N LEU A 168 -21.84 -14.55 2.95
CA LEU A 168 -20.38 -14.56 3.08
C LEU A 168 -19.95 -14.66 4.54
N THR A 169 -18.83 -15.33 4.74
CA THR A 169 -18.02 -15.32 5.95
C THR A 169 -16.60 -14.91 5.60
N GLU A 170 -15.75 -14.64 6.59
CA GLU A 170 -14.33 -14.39 6.37
C GLU A 170 -13.62 -15.59 5.70
N ALA A 171 -14.19 -16.80 5.80
CA ALA A 171 -13.65 -18.01 5.17
C ALA A 171 -13.86 -18.02 3.66
N ASP A 172 -14.96 -17.44 3.21
CA ASP A 172 -15.29 -17.37 1.78
C ASP A 172 -14.43 -16.34 1.05
N VAL A 173 -13.82 -15.39 1.79
CA VAL A 173 -13.05 -14.27 1.25
C VAL A 173 -11.53 -14.51 1.33
N ALA A 174 -11.06 -15.10 2.43
CA ALA A 174 -9.63 -15.33 2.64
C ALA A 174 -9.04 -16.30 1.61
N GLY A 175 -7.87 -15.94 1.08
CA GLY A 175 -7.20 -16.68 0.01
C GLY A 175 -6.65 -15.76 -1.07
N VAL A 176 -6.29 -16.36 -2.21
CA VAL A 176 -5.74 -15.66 -3.36
C VAL A 176 -6.76 -15.61 -4.48
N TRP A 177 -7.09 -14.41 -4.93
CA TRP A 177 -7.99 -14.17 -6.06
C TRP A 177 -7.21 -13.68 -7.27
N ILE A 178 -7.41 -14.34 -8.39
CA ILE A 178 -6.77 -14.02 -9.66
C ILE A 178 -7.63 -13.01 -10.41
N GLY A 179 -7.11 -11.81 -10.60
CA GLY A 179 -7.81 -10.73 -11.30
C GLY A 179 -7.50 -10.62 -12.79
N PHE A 180 -7.64 -9.40 -13.31
CA PHE A 180 -7.41 -9.07 -14.70
C PHE A 180 -5.91 -8.93 -15.04
N GLY A 181 -5.60 -8.73 -16.32
CA GLY A 181 -4.22 -8.71 -16.83
C GLY A 181 -3.71 -10.09 -17.24
N VAL A 182 -2.48 -10.12 -17.74
CA VAL A 182 -1.76 -11.30 -18.22
C VAL A 182 -0.27 -11.19 -17.91
N GLY A 183 0.41 -12.33 -17.84
CA GLY A 183 1.85 -12.38 -17.61
C GLY A 183 2.26 -11.70 -16.31
N MET A 184 3.32 -10.90 -16.36
CA MET A 184 3.89 -10.23 -15.19
C MET A 184 3.01 -9.15 -14.58
N GLU A 185 2.05 -8.60 -15.33
CA GLU A 185 1.14 -7.55 -14.83
C GLU A 185 -0.21 -8.12 -14.37
N LYS A 186 -0.31 -9.46 -14.26
CA LYS A 186 -1.52 -10.14 -13.78
C LYS A 186 -1.81 -9.67 -12.35
N GLN A 187 -3.04 -9.21 -12.11
CA GLN A 187 -3.44 -8.76 -10.78
C GLN A 187 -3.74 -9.96 -9.89
N TYR A 188 -3.16 -9.97 -8.68
CA TYR A 188 -3.44 -10.92 -7.62
C TYR A 188 -3.93 -10.16 -6.40
N PHE A 189 -4.99 -10.67 -5.76
CA PHE A 189 -5.49 -10.15 -4.49
C PHE A 189 -5.24 -11.25 -3.45
N VAL A 190 -4.29 -11.01 -2.55
CA VAL A 190 -3.95 -11.94 -1.46
C VAL A 190 -4.62 -11.40 -0.20
N ILE A 191 -5.63 -12.11 0.29
CA ILE A 191 -6.40 -11.73 1.47
C ILE A 191 -6.13 -12.72 2.58
N ARG A 192 -5.69 -12.21 3.74
CA ARG A 192 -5.38 -12.98 4.95
C ARG A 192 -6.26 -12.55 6.11
N ARG A 193 -6.30 -13.43 7.11
CA ARG A 193 -6.87 -13.15 8.44
C ARG A 193 -5.77 -12.74 9.42
N ASP A 194 -6.09 -11.80 10.29
CA ASP A 194 -5.38 -11.47 11.53
C ASP A 194 -6.42 -11.48 12.66
N GLY A 195 -6.52 -12.60 13.37
CA GLY A 195 -7.63 -12.87 14.29
C GLY A 195 -8.98 -12.86 13.55
N ASP A 196 -9.85 -11.94 13.94
CA ASP A 196 -11.18 -11.71 13.38
C ASP A 196 -11.20 -10.69 12.23
N ARG A 197 -10.05 -10.10 11.89
CA ARG A 197 -9.94 -9.08 10.84
C ARG A 197 -9.39 -9.67 9.55
N LEU A 198 -9.82 -9.11 8.43
CA LEU A 198 -9.20 -9.34 7.13
C LEU A 198 -8.26 -8.18 6.78
N PHE A 199 -7.15 -8.52 6.12
CA PHE A 199 -6.21 -7.58 5.53
C PHE A 199 -5.60 -8.23 4.28
N GLY A 200 -4.91 -7.46 3.45
CA GLY A 200 -4.26 -8.06 2.30
C GLY A 200 -3.49 -7.11 1.43
N LEU A 201 -3.12 -7.61 0.26
CA LEU A 201 -2.51 -6.82 -0.80
C LEU A 201 -3.17 -7.16 -2.15
N ALA A 202 -3.36 -6.14 -2.97
CA ALA A 202 -3.48 -6.31 -4.41
C ALA A 202 -2.12 -6.00 -5.03
N CYS A 203 -1.64 -6.84 -5.95
CA CYS A 203 -0.42 -6.59 -6.72
C CYS A 203 -0.63 -6.92 -8.19
N GLY A 204 -0.07 -6.08 -9.07
CA GLY A 204 0.20 -6.48 -10.46
C GLY A 204 1.53 -7.23 -10.53
N ARG A 205 2.62 -6.46 -10.38
CA ARG A 205 3.96 -7.01 -10.18
C ARG A 205 4.23 -7.13 -8.70
N CYS A 206 4.06 -8.33 -8.15
CA CYS A 206 4.21 -8.56 -6.71
C CYS A 206 5.65 -8.40 -6.19
N ASP A 207 6.63 -8.08 -7.05
CA ASP A 207 7.99 -7.71 -6.68
C ASP A 207 8.26 -6.19 -6.78
N ASN A 208 7.31 -5.43 -7.28
CA ASN A 208 7.38 -3.98 -7.42
C ASN A 208 6.33 -3.31 -6.51
N PRO A 209 6.75 -2.74 -5.36
CA PRO A 209 5.83 -2.07 -4.43
C PRO A 209 4.97 -0.98 -5.08
N TYR A 210 5.47 -0.28 -6.11
CA TYR A 210 4.69 0.70 -6.87
C TYR A 210 3.57 0.10 -7.73
N THR A 211 3.29 -1.20 -7.64
CA THR A 211 2.12 -1.81 -8.28
C THR A 211 1.18 -2.42 -7.25
N HIS A 212 1.46 -2.16 -5.98
CA HIS A 212 0.68 -2.68 -4.89
C HIS A 212 -0.45 -1.73 -4.48
N GLY A 213 -1.45 -2.28 -3.82
CA GLY A 213 -2.41 -1.56 -2.99
C GLY A 213 -2.70 -2.38 -1.73
N SER A 214 -2.71 -1.72 -0.57
CA SER A 214 -3.13 -2.35 0.69
C SER A 214 -4.63 -2.62 0.64
N LEU A 215 -5.06 -3.81 1.07
CA LEU A 215 -6.48 -4.14 1.21
C LEU A 215 -6.88 -3.92 2.66
N GLU A 216 -7.73 -2.92 2.90
CA GLU A 216 -8.10 -2.47 4.24
C GLU A 216 -9.62 -2.36 4.42
N ASN A 217 -10.07 -2.14 5.66
CA ASN A 217 -11.46 -1.81 5.99
C ASN A 217 -12.51 -2.84 5.52
N PHE A 218 -12.15 -4.12 5.55
CA PHE A 218 -13.05 -5.21 5.21
C PHE A 218 -14.33 -5.19 6.05
N ARG A 219 -15.47 -5.37 5.39
CA ARG A 219 -16.79 -5.52 5.99
C ARG A 219 -17.60 -6.54 5.19
N ILE A 220 -18.26 -7.44 5.90
CA ILE A 220 -19.20 -8.39 5.31
C ILE A 220 -20.59 -8.09 5.86
N THR A 221 -21.56 -7.89 4.96
CA THR A 221 -22.97 -7.71 5.31
C THR A 221 -23.83 -8.61 4.43
N GLY A 222 -24.24 -9.76 4.96
CA GLY A 222 -25.00 -10.76 4.21
C GLY A 222 -24.19 -11.33 3.05
N ASP A 223 -24.59 -11.03 1.82
CA ASP A 223 -23.92 -11.45 0.58
C ASP A 223 -22.97 -10.39 0.00
N VAL A 224 -22.83 -9.24 0.66
CA VAL A 224 -22.00 -8.12 0.22
C VAL A 224 -20.67 -8.10 0.98
N LEU A 225 -19.59 -8.04 0.23
CA LEU A 225 -18.24 -7.75 0.70
C LEU A 225 -17.87 -6.31 0.34
N GLU A 226 -17.38 -5.55 1.31
CA GLU A 226 -16.82 -4.22 1.10
C GLU A 226 -15.39 -4.17 1.65
N PHE A 227 -14.48 -3.46 0.96
CA PHE A 227 -13.13 -3.17 1.42
C PHE A 227 -12.54 -2.01 0.62
N ASP A 228 -11.40 -1.46 1.04
CA ASP A 228 -10.67 -0.43 0.30
C ASP A 228 -9.40 -1.03 -0.31
N ILE A 229 -9.12 -0.67 -1.57
CA ILE A 229 -7.78 -0.80 -2.16
C ILE A 229 -7.10 0.55 -1.98
N VAL A 230 -6.11 0.60 -1.11
CA VAL A 230 -5.42 1.83 -0.70
C VAL A 230 -4.09 1.94 -1.44
N HIS A 231 -3.91 3.03 -2.17
CA HIS A 231 -2.68 3.37 -2.86
C HIS A 231 -2.05 4.61 -2.23
N GLU A 232 -0.79 4.49 -1.84
CA GLU A 232 -0.13 5.51 -1.02
C GLU A 232 0.91 6.32 -1.78
N ASP A 233 1.65 5.70 -2.70
CA ASP A 233 2.82 6.30 -3.32
C ASP A 233 2.78 6.39 -4.85
N TRP A 234 1.71 5.89 -5.47
CA TRP A 234 1.44 6.11 -6.88
C TRP A 234 -0.06 6.01 -7.18
N GLY A 235 -0.50 6.64 -8.26
CA GLY A 235 -1.92 6.62 -8.62
C GLY A 235 -2.26 7.15 -9.98
N ASP A 236 -3.46 6.81 -10.44
CA ASP A 236 -4.10 7.46 -11.57
C ASP A 236 -4.55 8.89 -11.21
N GLY A 237 -4.39 9.83 -12.12
CA GLY A 237 -4.81 11.21 -11.89
C GLY A 237 -3.87 11.98 -10.96
N LYS A 238 -4.42 13.03 -10.31
CA LYS A 238 -3.63 14.07 -9.62
C LYS A 238 -3.67 13.99 -8.09
N VAL A 239 -4.39 13.03 -7.52
CA VAL A 239 -4.67 12.95 -6.09
C VAL A 239 -3.92 11.76 -5.50
N LEU A 240 -3.04 12.02 -4.55
CA LEU A 240 -2.38 11.04 -3.70
C LEU A 240 -2.42 11.50 -2.23
N PRO A 241 -2.47 10.57 -1.27
CA PRO A 241 -2.86 9.17 -1.45
C PRO A 241 -4.34 9.06 -1.90
N PHE A 242 -4.77 7.90 -2.40
CA PHE A 242 -6.18 7.68 -2.72
C PHE A 242 -6.60 6.23 -2.43
N ASN A 243 -7.91 6.01 -2.29
CA ASN A 243 -8.49 4.68 -2.17
C ASN A 243 -9.51 4.42 -3.27
N ARG A 244 -9.65 3.14 -3.63
CA ARG A 244 -10.84 2.63 -4.32
C ARG A 244 -11.67 1.84 -3.31
N HIS A 245 -12.87 2.33 -3.04
CA HIS A 245 -13.85 1.57 -2.28
C HIS A 245 -14.42 0.47 -3.18
N VAL A 246 -14.32 -0.77 -2.73
CA VAL A 246 -14.79 -1.95 -3.43
C VAL A 246 -16.09 -2.40 -2.80
N LYS A 247 -17.08 -2.65 -3.66
CA LYS A 247 -18.25 -3.45 -3.32
C LYS A 247 -18.25 -4.70 -4.19
N ALA A 248 -18.39 -5.85 -3.57
CA ALA A 248 -18.28 -7.14 -4.23
C ALA A 248 -19.31 -8.16 -3.75
N ASN A 249 -19.57 -9.15 -4.59
CA ASN A 249 -20.35 -10.34 -4.28
C ASN A 249 -19.60 -11.58 -4.76
N ILE A 250 -19.84 -12.72 -4.12
CA ILE A 250 -19.23 -14.00 -4.51
C ILE A 250 -20.31 -14.99 -4.91
N ALA A 251 -20.14 -15.61 -6.09
CA ALA A 251 -20.92 -16.74 -6.56
C ALA A 251 -20.01 -17.74 -7.28
N MET A 252 -20.14 -19.03 -6.99
CA MET A 252 -19.15 -20.03 -7.44
C MET A 252 -17.72 -19.50 -7.19
N ASN A 253 -16.74 -19.83 -8.01
CA ASN A 253 -15.37 -19.38 -7.78
C ASN A 253 -15.12 -17.95 -8.31
N GLU A 254 -16.15 -17.10 -8.35
CA GLU A 254 -16.07 -15.73 -8.85
C GLU A 254 -16.37 -14.72 -7.74
N LEU A 255 -15.45 -13.78 -7.52
CA LEU A 255 -15.69 -12.53 -6.81
C LEU A 255 -15.91 -11.45 -7.86
N HIS A 256 -17.15 -11.00 -8.00
CA HIS A 256 -17.51 -9.91 -8.89
C HIS A 256 -17.45 -8.59 -8.10
N MET A 257 -16.65 -7.64 -8.56
CA MET A 257 -16.40 -6.38 -7.85
C MET A 257 -16.67 -5.14 -8.71
N ASP A 258 -17.08 -4.08 -8.04
CA ASP A 258 -17.09 -2.71 -8.53
C ASP A 258 -16.22 -1.85 -7.60
N ALA A 259 -15.06 -1.40 -8.12
CA ALA A 259 -14.10 -0.59 -7.38
C ALA A 259 -14.17 0.88 -7.82
N ARG A 260 -14.43 1.79 -6.88
CA ARG A 260 -14.69 3.20 -7.17
C ARG A 260 -13.87 4.14 -6.31
N ARG A 261 -13.32 5.19 -6.93
CA ARG A 261 -12.74 6.31 -6.18
C ARG A 261 -13.83 7.29 -5.74
N PRO A 262 -13.70 7.95 -4.59
CA PRO A 262 -14.63 9.00 -4.17
C PRO A 262 -14.70 10.21 -5.13
N ASP A 263 -13.60 10.49 -5.83
CA ASP A 263 -13.45 11.65 -6.72
C ASP A 263 -13.70 11.34 -8.20
N GLN A 264 -14.11 10.11 -8.54
CA GLN A 264 -14.43 9.76 -9.93
C GLN A 264 -15.89 10.07 -10.26
N SER A 265 -16.14 10.58 -11.47
CA SER A 265 -17.48 10.80 -12.02
C SER A 265 -17.93 9.72 -13.01
N GLY A 266 -17.01 8.84 -13.45
CA GLY A 266 -17.24 7.79 -14.44
C GLY A 266 -17.51 6.40 -13.85
N PRO A 267 -17.61 5.37 -14.70
CA PRO A 267 -17.73 3.98 -14.24
C PRO A 267 -16.49 3.58 -13.43
N GLY A 268 -16.71 2.76 -12.39
CA GLY A 268 -15.63 2.14 -11.65
C GLY A 268 -14.91 1.05 -12.44
N ILE A 269 -13.93 0.43 -11.80
CA ILE A 269 -13.33 -0.80 -12.29
C ILE A 269 -14.29 -1.93 -11.92
N VAL A 270 -15.07 -2.39 -12.89
CA VAL A 270 -15.91 -3.58 -12.75
C VAL A 270 -15.14 -4.77 -13.28
N ALA A 271 -14.95 -5.78 -12.44
CA ALA A 271 -14.14 -6.94 -12.79
C ALA A 271 -14.59 -8.20 -12.03
N SER A 272 -14.22 -9.35 -12.59
CA SER A 272 -14.42 -10.66 -11.98
C SER A 272 -13.06 -11.24 -11.63
N LEU A 273 -12.88 -11.61 -10.35
CA LEU A 273 -11.71 -12.31 -9.85
C LEU A 273 -12.04 -13.79 -9.65
N ILE A 274 -11.10 -14.68 -9.92
CA ILE A 274 -11.30 -16.13 -9.78
C ILE A 274 -10.59 -16.65 -8.53
N GLY A 275 -11.32 -17.37 -7.67
CA GLY A 275 -10.80 -17.84 -6.39
C GLY A 275 -11.88 -18.25 -5.36
N PRO A 276 -11.55 -18.23 -4.05
CA PRO A 276 -10.20 -18.05 -3.53
C PRO A 276 -9.36 -19.33 -3.72
N ILE A 277 -8.13 -19.17 -4.21
CA ILE A 277 -7.12 -20.22 -4.15
C ILE A 277 -6.55 -20.24 -2.72
N ALA A 278 -6.34 -21.42 -2.16
CA ALA A 278 -5.77 -21.57 -0.83
C ALA A 278 -4.39 -20.90 -0.74
N ILE A 279 -4.11 -20.17 0.35
CA ILE A 279 -2.88 -19.38 0.51
C ILE A 279 -1.64 -20.27 0.40
N GLU A 280 -1.67 -21.44 1.00
CA GLU A 280 -0.57 -22.41 0.99
C GLU A 280 -0.23 -22.91 -0.42
N ALA A 281 -1.15 -22.83 -1.38
CA ALA A 281 -0.86 -23.18 -2.77
C ALA A 281 0.08 -22.17 -3.45
N THR A 282 0.29 -21.00 -2.85
CA THR A 282 1.28 -20.01 -3.31
C THR A 282 2.65 -20.16 -2.64
N ARG A 283 2.81 -21.14 -1.75
CA ARG A 283 4.07 -21.35 -1.04
C ARG A 283 5.21 -21.61 -2.01
N GLY A 284 6.30 -20.85 -1.86
CA GLY A 284 7.48 -20.97 -2.71
C GLY A 284 7.37 -20.23 -4.04
N ASN A 285 6.27 -19.51 -4.29
CA ASN A 285 6.22 -18.55 -5.38
C ASN A 285 7.27 -17.47 -5.12
N ILE A 286 8.34 -17.52 -5.90
CA ILE A 286 9.41 -16.54 -5.89
C ILE A 286 9.32 -15.71 -7.16
N TYR A 287 9.52 -14.40 -7.00
CA TYR A 287 9.81 -13.57 -8.15
C TYR A 287 11.32 -13.62 -8.40
N LEU A 288 11.74 -14.23 -9.50
CA LEU A 288 13.15 -14.19 -9.91
C LEU A 288 13.42 -12.84 -10.59
N PRO A 289 14.43 -12.08 -10.12
CA PRO A 289 14.79 -10.79 -10.71
C PRO A 289 15.28 -10.93 -12.17
#